data_AF-A0A520G851-F1
#
_entry.id   AF-A0A520G851-F1
#
_cell.length_a   1.000
_cell.length_b   1.000
_cell.length_c   1.000
_cell.angle_alpha   90.00
_cell.angle_beta   90.00
_cell.angle_gamma   90.00
#
_symmetry.space_group_name_H-M   'P 1'
#
loop_
_entity.id
_entity.type
_entity.pdbx_description
1 polymer ?
#
loop_
_entity_poly.entity_id
_entity_poly.type
_entity_poly.pdbx_seq_one_letter_code
_entity_poly.pdbx_strand_id
1 'polypeptide(L)'
;MNTFIHRRDAMRLAAAGAAVLCGGMVRAQGAWPAKPVTLVVPFPAGGGTDAFARPLSAQFSKVTGQTLVIDNRGGAGGTLGASIAAKAAGDGYTLFMGAVHHAIAPSIYPKLDYDIEKDFVPIMLLANAPQVVVVNPKRVTQTTLQEFVAYAKKNPAKMNYGSAGAGTSHHLAGELFKQQTGTFITHIPYRGAGPMLQDLISGNVDVCFDGLGSSSAHIKGGRIKALMVSGSKRNPAFPDVPCAAEVGLPDYT
;
A
#
# COMPACT_ATOMS: atom_id res chain seq x y z
N MET A 1 70.38 28.23 -32.36
CA MET A 1 69.00 28.05 -32.87
C MET A 1 68.06 28.19 -31.67
N ASN A 2 67.53 29.38 -31.42
CA ASN A 2 66.65 29.65 -30.27
C ASN A 2 65.20 29.37 -30.68
N THR A 3 64.62 28.30 -30.13
CA THR A 3 63.20 27.98 -30.30
C THR A 3 62.39 28.87 -29.37
N PHE A 4 61.75 29.90 -29.92
CA PHE A 4 60.82 30.75 -29.18
C PHE A 4 59.50 30.00 -29.00
N ILE A 5 59.20 29.58 -27.77
CA ILE A 5 57.89 29.02 -27.42
C ILE A 5 56.87 30.16 -27.47
N HIS A 6 55.95 30.12 -28.44
CA HIS A 6 54.92 31.14 -28.55
C HIS A 6 53.87 30.95 -27.45
N ARG A 7 53.38 32.07 -26.89
CA ARG A 7 52.30 32.12 -25.88
C ARG A 7 51.06 31.30 -26.28
N ARG A 8 50.79 31.17 -27.59
CA ARG A 8 49.71 30.34 -28.14
C ARG A 8 49.94 28.84 -27.92
N ASP A 9 51.18 28.38 -28.01
CA ASP A 9 51.54 26.98 -27.82
C ASP A 9 51.48 26.61 -26.34
N ALA A 10 51.90 27.52 -25.46
CA ALA A 10 51.73 27.38 -24.01
C ALA A 10 50.24 27.28 -23.60
N MET A 11 49.37 28.12 -24.19
CA MET A 11 47.93 28.08 -23.93
C MET A 11 47.25 26.80 -24.46
N ARG A 12 47.70 26.27 -25.61
CA ARG A 12 47.21 25.00 -26.17
C ARG A 12 47.60 23.81 -25.30
N LEU A 13 48.84 23.78 -24.81
CA LEU A 13 49.31 22.76 -23.86
C LEU A 13 48.57 22.82 -22.52
N ALA A 14 48.27 24.02 -22.00
CA ALA A 14 47.49 24.18 -20.78
C ALA A 14 46.03 23.70 -20.95
N ALA A 15 45.40 24.01 -22.09
CA ALA A 15 44.04 23.53 -22.39
C ALA A 15 43.98 22.01 -22.58
N ALA A 16 44.99 21.41 -23.22
CA ALA A 16 45.11 19.96 -23.35
C ALA A 16 45.35 19.26 -22.00
N GLY A 17 46.18 19.85 -21.12
CA GLY A 17 46.40 19.35 -19.76
C GLY A 17 45.14 19.43 -18.88
N ALA A 18 44.35 20.50 -18.99
CA ALA A 18 43.09 20.64 -18.28
C ALA A 18 42.03 19.61 -18.74
N ALA A 19 41.97 19.30 -20.04
CA ALA A 19 41.05 18.28 -20.57
C ALA A 19 41.38 16.86 -20.07
N VAL A 20 42.67 16.53 -19.91
CA VAL A 20 43.11 15.22 -19.36
C VAL A 20 42.80 15.10 -17.86
N LEU A 21 42.92 16.20 -17.09
CA LEU A 21 42.59 16.22 -15.67
C LEU A 21 41.09 16.14 -15.39
N CYS A 22 40.24 16.65 -16.29
CA CYS A 22 38.78 16.53 -16.17
C CYS A 22 38.22 15.18 -16.64
N GLY A 23 38.93 14.43 -17.49
CA GLY A 23 38.48 13.12 -18.00
C GLY A 23 38.59 11.95 -17.01
N GLY A 24 39.36 12.10 -15.92
CA GLY A 24 39.66 11.01 -14.97
C GLY A 24 38.66 10.81 -13.83
N MET A 25 37.63 11.66 -13.70
CA MET A 25 36.67 11.60 -12.58
C MET A 25 35.28 11.08 -12.96
N VAL A 26 35.12 10.44 -14.13
CA VAL A 26 33.98 9.54 -14.33
C VAL A 26 34.26 8.27 -13.54
N ARG A 27 34.05 8.33 -12.21
CA ARG A 27 33.78 7.10 -11.47
C ARG A 27 32.48 6.59 -12.06
N ALA A 28 32.55 5.49 -12.81
CA ALA A 28 31.38 4.66 -13.07
C ALA A 28 30.70 4.50 -11.71
N GLN A 29 29.53 5.13 -11.52
CA GLN A 29 28.72 4.84 -10.35
C GLN A 29 28.54 3.32 -10.38
N GLY A 30 29.00 2.64 -9.33
CA GLY A 30 28.82 1.19 -9.22
C GLY A 30 27.35 0.86 -9.48
N ALA A 31 27.08 -0.36 -9.96
CA ALA A 31 25.71 -0.78 -10.25
C ALA A 31 24.80 -0.45 -9.06
N TRP A 32 23.74 0.32 -9.29
CA TRP A 32 22.73 0.57 -8.27
C TRP A 32 22.03 -0.76 -7.96
N PRO A 33 21.73 -1.06 -6.69
CA PRO A 33 22.07 -0.30 -5.48
C PRO A 33 23.48 -0.63 -4.93
N ALA A 34 24.25 0.42 -4.56
CA ALA A 34 25.54 0.27 -3.86
C ALA A 34 25.45 0.23 -2.31
N LYS A 35 24.26 0.42 -1.75
CA LYS A 35 23.97 0.46 -0.30
C LYS A 35 22.50 0.06 -0.09
N PRO A 36 22.05 -0.21 1.16
CA PRO A 36 20.64 -0.50 1.42
C PRO A 36 19.70 0.59 0.90
N VAL A 37 18.53 0.16 0.41
CA VAL A 37 17.45 1.02 -0.08
C VAL A 37 16.33 1.00 0.96
N THR A 38 15.73 2.16 1.24
CA THR A 38 14.57 2.26 2.14
C THR A 38 13.28 2.16 1.34
N LEU A 39 12.33 1.34 1.79
CA LEU A 39 10.96 1.28 1.29
C LEU A 39 10.03 1.85 2.36
N VAL A 40 9.53 3.06 2.15
CA VAL A 40 8.51 3.66 3.01
C VAL A 40 7.18 2.96 2.76
N VAL A 41 6.64 2.33 3.81
CA VAL A 41 5.33 1.68 3.81
C VAL A 41 4.34 2.55 4.60
N PRO A 42 3.28 3.10 3.98
CA PRO A 42 2.42 4.13 4.60
C PRO A 42 1.43 3.60 5.66
N PHE A 43 1.68 2.41 6.23
CA PHE A 43 0.84 1.78 7.25
C PHE A 43 1.67 1.00 8.27
N PRO A 44 1.14 0.75 9.48
CA PRO A 44 1.73 -0.16 10.44
C PRO A 44 1.98 -1.57 9.87
N ALA A 45 2.94 -2.28 10.46
CA ALA A 45 3.25 -3.66 10.11
C ALA A 45 2.03 -4.59 10.30
N GLY A 46 2.01 -5.69 9.54
CA GLY A 46 0.94 -6.70 9.59
C GLY A 46 -0.33 -6.34 8.80
N GLY A 47 -0.38 -5.18 8.15
CA GLY A 47 -1.46 -4.82 7.20
C GLY A 47 -1.16 -5.25 5.76
N GLY A 48 -2.13 -5.07 4.86
CA GLY A 48 -2.03 -5.54 3.47
C GLY A 48 -0.79 -5.03 2.71
N THR A 49 -0.45 -3.75 2.85
CA THR A 49 0.75 -3.17 2.21
C THR A 49 2.05 -3.81 2.72
N ASP A 50 2.15 -4.05 4.03
CA ASP A 50 3.32 -4.70 4.66
C ASP A 50 3.44 -6.18 4.25
N ALA A 51 2.30 -6.86 4.09
CA ALA A 51 2.22 -8.25 3.64
C ALA A 51 2.80 -8.44 2.22
N PHE A 52 2.74 -7.42 1.35
CA PHE A 52 3.39 -7.43 0.04
C PHE A 52 4.82 -6.88 0.08
N ALA A 53 5.12 -5.92 0.97
CA ALA A 53 6.44 -5.32 1.09
C ALA A 53 7.51 -6.34 1.54
N ARG A 54 7.17 -7.24 2.47
CA ARG A 54 8.11 -8.22 3.03
C ARG A 54 8.62 -9.23 1.98
N PRO A 55 7.77 -9.90 1.18
CA PRO A 55 8.25 -10.72 0.07
C PRO A 55 9.03 -9.94 -0.99
N LEU A 56 8.61 -8.70 -1.29
CA LEU A 56 9.34 -7.84 -2.22
C LEU A 56 10.77 -7.54 -1.71
N SER A 57 10.92 -7.21 -0.43
CA SER A 57 12.21 -6.96 0.20
C SER A 57 13.14 -8.18 0.12
N ALA A 58 12.60 -9.38 0.35
CA ALA A 58 13.35 -10.62 0.19
C ALA A 58 13.83 -10.84 -1.26
N GLN A 59 12.97 -10.62 -2.25
CA GLN A 59 13.34 -10.74 -3.66
C GLN A 59 14.33 -9.67 -4.12
N PHE A 60 14.13 -8.42 -3.68
CA PHE A 60 15.07 -7.33 -3.93
C PHE A 60 16.46 -7.70 -3.43
N SER A 61 16.55 -8.23 -2.21
CA SER A 61 17.83 -8.64 -1.61
C SER A 61 18.49 -9.77 -2.41
N LYS A 62 17.69 -10.73 -2.89
CA LYS A 62 18.18 -11.84 -3.72
C LYS A 62 18.75 -11.37 -5.07
N VAL A 63 18.12 -10.39 -5.71
CA VAL A 63 18.51 -9.91 -7.05
C VAL A 63 19.65 -8.89 -7.00
N THR A 64 19.66 -8.02 -5.99
CA THR A 64 20.59 -6.88 -5.92
C THR A 64 21.79 -7.12 -4.99
N GLY A 65 21.70 -8.08 -4.08
CA GLY A 65 22.68 -8.25 -3.00
C GLY A 65 22.60 -7.17 -1.91
N GLN A 66 21.67 -6.21 -2.01
CA GLN A 66 21.47 -5.16 -1.01
C GLN A 66 20.13 -5.30 -0.28
N THR A 67 20.08 -4.85 0.96
CA THR A 67 18.85 -4.87 1.75
C THR A 67 17.85 -3.83 1.28
N LEU A 68 16.57 -4.22 1.14
CA LEU A 68 15.45 -3.29 1.09
C LEU A 68 14.85 -3.16 2.49
N VAL A 69 15.19 -2.07 3.19
CA VAL A 69 14.75 -1.79 4.56
C VAL A 69 13.32 -1.27 4.53
N ILE A 70 12.41 -1.98 5.19
CA ILE A 70 11.00 -1.56 5.31
C ILE A 70 10.89 -0.55 6.45
N ASP A 71 10.43 0.67 6.15
CA ASP A 71 10.12 1.72 7.12
C ASP A 71 8.61 1.97 7.19
N ASN A 72 7.94 1.42 8.20
CA ASN A 72 6.49 1.57 8.38
C ASN A 72 6.13 2.94 8.98
N ARG A 73 5.57 3.84 8.15
CA ARG A 73 5.15 5.21 8.50
C ARG A 73 3.64 5.38 8.35
N GLY A 74 2.88 4.84 9.30
CA GLY A 74 1.42 4.91 9.31
C GLY A 74 0.87 6.24 9.85
N GLY A 75 -0.28 6.68 9.31
CA GLY A 75 -1.01 7.85 9.79
C GLY A 75 -1.87 8.49 8.70
N ALA A 76 -3.02 9.08 9.08
CA ALA A 76 -3.91 9.84 8.18
C ALA A 76 -4.21 9.12 6.85
N GLY A 77 -4.65 7.86 6.91
CA GLY A 77 -4.98 7.06 5.72
C GLY A 77 -3.79 6.79 4.78
N GLY A 78 -2.55 6.91 5.28
CA GLY A 78 -1.32 6.70 4.52
C GLY A 78 -0.69 7.99 3.98
N THR A 79 -1.35 9.13 4.11
CA THR A 79 -0.83 10.43 3.65
C THR A 79 0.44 10.87 4.38
N LEU A 80 0.63 10.48 5.65
CA LEU A 80 1.87 10.76 6.38
C LEU A 80 3.07 10.09 5.72
N GLY A 81 2.97 8.80 5.42
CA GLY A 81 4.04 8.05 4.75
C GLY A 81 4.33 8.58 3.35
N ALA A 82 3.28 8.96 2.61
CA ALA A 82 3.44 9.60 1.30
C ALA A 82 4.15 10.95 1.40
N SER A 83 3.78 11.82 2.33
CA SER A 83 4.44 13.12 2.55
C SER A 83 5.94 12.96 2.88
N ILE A 84 6.29 11.97 3.71
CA ILE A 84 7.69 11.66 4.02
C ILE A 84 8.44 11.22 2.76
N ALA A 85 7.85 10.32 1.97
CA ALA A 85 8.48 9.78 0.77
C ALA A 85 8.62 10.83 -0.35
N ALA A 86 7.61 11.68 -0.55
CA ALA A 86 7.61 12.75 -1.56
C ALA A 86 8.74 13.77 -1.34
N LYS A 87 9.14 13.97 -0.08
CA LYS A 87 10.21 14.92 0.30
C LYS A 87 11.58 14.27 0.41
N ALA A 88 11.69 12.96 0.14
CA ALA A 88 12.97 12.28 0.14
C ALA A 88 13.85 12.72 -1.04
N ALA A 89 15.15 12.46 -0.94
CA ALA A 89 16.04 12.70 -2.08
C ALA A 89 15.64 11.80 -3.26
N GLY A 90 15.55 12.38 -4.46
CA GLY A 90 15.29 11.66 -5.72
C GLY A 90 16.50 10.86 -6.24
N ASP A 91 17.25 10.21 -5.34
CA ASP A 91 18.51 9.51 -5.63
C ASP A 91 18.35 7.99 -5.81
N GLY A 92 17.11 7.49 -5.76
CA GLY A 92 16.77 6.08 -5.90
C GLY A 92 17.00 5.24 -4.63
N TYR A 93 17.35 5.82 -3.49
CA TYR A 93 17.54 5.08 -2.23
C TYR A 93 16.35 5.16 -1.27
N THR A 94 15.32 5.91 -1.63
CA THR A 94 14.01 5.88 -0.97
C THR A 94 12.95 5.53 -1.99
N LEU A 95 12.27 4.41 -1.77
CA LEU A 95 11.13 3.95 -2.53
C LEU A 95 9.86 4.10 -1.69
N PHE A 96 8.72 4.18 -2.36
CA PHE A 96 7.43 4.31 -1.71
C PHE A 96 6.50 3.18 -2.12
N MET A 97 5.88 2.53 -1.14
CA MET A 97 4.89 1.49 -1.36
C MET A 97 3.50 2.10 -1.46
N GLY A 98 3.16 2.63 -2.64
CA GLY A 98 1.85 3.19 -2.91
C GLY A 98 0.72 2.14 -2.94
N ALA A 99 -0.49 2.58 -2.60
CA ALA A 99 -1.73 1.81 -2.69
C ALA A 99 -2.91 2.73 -3.08
N VAL A 100 -4.09 2.13 -3.31
CA VAL A 100 -5.32 2.83 -3.75
C VAL A 100 -5.70 4.03 -2.85
N HIS A 101 -5.33 3.98 -1.57
CA HIS A 101 -5.52 5.09 -0.62
C HIS A 101 -5.03 6.44 -1.14
N HIS A 102 -3.95 6.48 -1.92
CA HIS A 102 -3.39 7.74 -2.42
C HIS A 102 -4.16 8.32 -3.60
N ALA A 103 -4.92 7.50 -4.34
CA ALA A 103 -5.86 7.98 -5.34
C ALA A 103 -7.14 8.54 -4.69
N ILE A 104 -7.50 8.02 -3.50
CA ILE A 104 -8.65 8.50 -2.72
C ILE A 104 -8.32 9.80 -1.98
N ALA A 105 -7.10 9.93 -1.47
CA ALA A 105 -6.71 11.01 -0.56
C ALA A 105 -7.05 12.43 -1.04
N PRO A 106 -6.84 12.82 -2.33
CA PRO A 106 -7.19 14.17 -2.80
C PRO A 106 -8.68 14.52 -2.67
N SER A 107 -9.56 13.53 -2.69
CA SER A 107 -11.01 13.71 -2.55
C SER A 107 -11.47 13.79 -1.09
N ILE A 108 -10.61 13.42 -0.14
CA ILE A 108 -10.95 13.33 1.29
C ILE A 108 -10.21 14.39 2.12
N TYR A 109 -8.95 14.64 1.80
CA TYR A 109 -8.09 15.57 2.53
C TYR A 109 -8.05 16.91 1.80
N PRO A 110 -8.57 18.00 2.39
CA PRO A 110 -8.70 19.30 1.72
C PRO A 110 -7.34 19.94 1.39
N LYS A 111 -6.30 19.52 2.11
CA LYS A 111 -4.93 19.99 1.89
C LYS A 111 -3.97 18.82 2.06
N LEU A 112 -3.36 18.42 0.96
CA LEU A 112 -2.18 17.57 0.94
C LEU A 112 -0.95 18.44 0.72
N ASP A 113 0.19 18.02 1.25
CA ASP A 113 1.47 18.70 1.09
C ASP A 113 2.40 17.99 0.09
N TYR A 114 1.81 17.12 -0.73
CA TYR A 114 2.41 16.42 -1.86
C TYR A 114 1.34 16.20 -2.93
N ASP A 115 1.77 15.96 -4.16
CA ASP A 115 0.96 15.54 -5.30
C ASP A 115 1.45 14.16 -5.75
N ILE A 116 0.58 13.15 -5.66
CA ILE A 116 0.95 11.75 -5.94
C ILE A 116 1.37 11.52 -7.40
N GLU A 117 0.90 12.36 -8.33
CA GLU A 117 1.20 12.24 -9.77
C GLU A 117 2.45 13.03 -10.16
N LYS A 118 2.75 14.13 -9.46
CA LYS A 118 3.91 15.00 -9.77
C LYS A 118 5.15 14.70 -8.96
N ASP A 119 5.01 14.31 -7.70
CA ASP A 119 6.14 14.16 -6.77
C ASP A 119 6.70 12.72 -6.74
N PHE A 120 6.09 11.79 -7.48
CA PHE A 120 6.49 10.38 -7.53
C PHE A 120 6.69 9.89 -8.97
N VAL A 121 7.69 9.03 -9.15
CA VAL A 121 7.88 8.28 -10.39
C VAL A 121 7.30 6.87 -10.22
N PRO A 122 6.30 6.46 -11.03
CA PRO A 122 5.76 5.11 -10.96
C PRO A 122 6.78 4.09 -11.45
N ILE A 123 7.01 3.04 -10.65
CA ILE A 123 7.99 1.97 -10.99
C ILE A 123 7.26 0.73 -11.51
N MET A 124 6.36 0.16 -10.72
CA MET A 124 5.61 -1.05 -11.07
C MET A 124 4.33 -1.21 -10.25
N LEU A 125 3.33 -1.88 -10.83
CA LEU A 125 2.21 -2.43 -10.07
C LEU A 125 2.63 -3.74 -9.43
N LEU A 126 2.71 -3.78 -8.10
CA LEU A 126 3.16 -4.98 -7.38
C LEU A 126 2.08 -6.05 -7.26
N ALA A 127 0.85 -5.65 -6.92
CA ALA A 127 -0.26 -6.57 -6.70
C ALA A 127 -1.59 -5.86 -6.88
N ASN A 128 -2.60 -6.62 -7.32
CA ASN A 128 -4.00 -6.25 -7.27
C ASN A 128 -4.72 -7.27 -6.39
N ALA A 129 -5.11 -6.86 -5.18
CA ALA A 129 -5.77 -7.73 -4.21
C ALA A 129 -7.24 -7.31 -4.07
N PRO A 130 -8.20 -8.21 -4.33
CA PRO A 130 -9.61 -7.88 -4.17
C PRO A 130 -9.95 -7.63 -2.70
N GLN A 131 -10.99 -6.85 -2.48
CA GLN A 131 -11.56 -6.67 -1.14
C GLN A 131 -12.30 -7.94 -0.71
N VAL A 132 -12.40 -8.15 0.59
CA VAL A 132 -13.10 -9.25 1.23
C VAL A 132 -13.87 -8.70 2.43
N VAL A 133 -15.12 -9.13 2.58
CA VAL A 133 -15.91 -8.86 3.79
C VAL A 133 -15.63 -9.99 4.76
N VAL A 134 -15.03 -9.66 5.90
CA VAL A 134 -14.62 -10.64 6.92
C VAL A 134 -15.24 -10.33 8.26
N VAL A 135 -15.63 -11.37 8.99
CA VAL A 135 -16.21 -11.30 10.34
C VAL A 135 -15.47 -12.20 11.31
N ASN A 136 -15.63 -11.93 12.60
CA ASN A 136 -15.25 -12.89 13.63
C ASN A 136 -16.30 -14.01 13.76
N PRO A 137 -15.96 -15.28 13.45
CA PRO A 137 -16.93 -16.37 13.46
C PRO A 137 -17.42 -16.77 14.86
N LYS A 138 -16.75 -16.32 15.93
CA LYS A 138 -17.20 -16.56 17.32
C LYS A 138 -18.20 -15.52 17.80
N ARG A 139 -18.22 -14.34 17.19
CA ARG A 139 -19.07 -13.20 17.60
C ARG A 139 -20.22 -12.97 16.62
N VAL A 140 -19.97 -13.11 15.32
CA VAL A 140 -20.98 -12.95 14.27
C VAL A 140 -21.46 -14.32 13.81
N THR A 141 -22.68 -14.67 14.21
CA THR A 141 -23.30 -15.97 13.90
C THR A 141 -23.95 -16.01 12.53
N GLN A 142 -24.09 -14.87 11.86
CA GLN A 142 -24.54 -14.78 10.47
C GLN A 142 -23.42 -15.30 9.56
N THR A 143 -23.63 -16.50 9.04
CA THR A 143 -22.62 -17.29 8.34
C THR A 143 -22.54 -17.01 6.85
N THR A 144 -23.53 -16.30 6.31
CA THR A 144 -23.61 -15.84 4.92
C THR A 144 -23.74 -14.32 4.88
N LEU A 145 -23.44 -13.71 3.73
CA LEU A 145 -23.61 -12.27 3.58
C LEU A 145 -25.09 -11.85 3.70
N GLN A 146 -26.00 -12.65 3.17
CA GLN A 146 -27.44 -12.37 3.20
C GLN A 146 -27.98 -12.36 4.64
N GLU A 147 -27.56 -13.34 5.45
CA GLU A 147 -27.87 -13.37 6.89
C GLU A 147 -27.31 -12.13 7.59
N PHE A 148 -26.07 -11.74 7.28
CA PHE A 148 -25.42 -10.58 7.87
C PHE A 148 -26.18 -9.29 7.53
N VAL A 149 -26.51 -9.08 6.26
CA VAL A 149 -27.28 -7.91 5.79
C VAL A 149 -28.67 -7.87 6.42
N ALA A 150 -29.36 -9.01 6.46
CA ALA A 150 -30.68 -9.10 7.08
C ALA A 150 -30.64 -8.75 8.59
N TYR A 151 -29.62 -9.24 9.30
CA TYR A 151 -29.41 -8.90 10.71
C TYR A 151 -29.11 -7.41 10.90
N ALA A 152 -28.17 -6.86 10.12
CA ALA A 152 -27.76 -5.46 10.22
C ALA A 152 -28.91 -4.48 9.90
N LYS A 153 -29.80 -4.83 8.95
CA LYS A 153 -31.02 -4.04 8.65
C LYS A 153 -32.02 -4.04 9.81
N LYS A 154 -32.24 -5.19 10.44
CA LYS A 154 -33.16 -5.32 11.58
C LYS A 154 -32.61 -4.66 12.86
N ASN A 155 -31.28 -4.50 12.94
CA ASN A 155 -30.58 -4.03 14.12
C ASN A 155 -29.64 -2.85 13.79
N PRO A 156 -30.17 -1.72 13.33
CA PRO A 156 -29.34 -0.58 12.96
C PRO A 156 -28.48 -0.13 14.16
N ALA A 157 -27.22 0.20 13.88
CA ALA A 157 -26.23 0.67 14.86
C ALA A 157 -25.81 -0.35 15.94
N LYS A 158 -26.27 -1.61 15.85
CA LYS A 158 -25.81 -2.70 16.74
C LYS A 158 -24.52 -3.36 16.27
N MET A 159 -24.15 -3.17 15.01
CA MET A 159 -22.93 -3.68 14.41
C MET A 159 -21.98 -2.53 14.07
N ASN A 160 -20.69 -2.81 14.12
CA ASN A 160 -19.64 -1.88 13.73
C ASN A 160 -18.70 -2.49 12.67
N TYR A 161 -17.98 -1.65 11.94
CA TYR A 161 -16.95 -2.09 11.02
C TYR A 161 -15.62 -1.37 11.21
N GLY A 162 -14.55 -2.13 11.09
CA GLY A 162 -13.17 -1.64 11.15
C GLY A 162 -12.67 -1.16 9.79
N SER A 163 -11.78 -0.17 9.81
CA SER A 163 -11.03 0.24 8.62
C SER A 163 -9.57 0.57 8.98
N ALA A 164 -8.70 0.63 7.98
CA ALA A 164 -7.33 1.13 8.12
C ALA A 164 -7.22 2.65 8.39
N GLY A 165 -8.35 3.35 8.54
CA GLY A 165 -8.44 4.78 8.84
C GLY A 165 -9.43 5.52 7.95
N ALA A 166 -9.78 6.75 8.32
CA ALA A 166 -10.61 7.61 7.49
C ALA A 166 -9.93 7.89 6.13
N GLY A 167 -10.73 7.88 5.06
CA GLY A 167 -10.26 8.09 3.69
C GLY A 167 -9.48 6.91 3.08
N THR A 168 -9.51 5.74 3.71
CA THR A 168 -8.90 4.52 3.14
C THR A 168 -9.87 3.78 2.20
N SER A 169 -9.37 2.86 1.37
CA SER A 169 -10.21 1.96 0.59
C SER A 169 -11.09 1.09 1.49
N HIS A 170 -10.61 0.68 2.67
CA HIS A 170 -11.42 -0.02 3.68
C HIS A 170 -12.62 0.81 4.14
N HIS A 171 -12.40 2.11 4.39
CA HIS A 171 -13.47 3.04 4.78
C HIS A 171 -14.48 3.21 3.64
N LEU A 172 -14.02 3.49 2.43
CA LEU A 172 -14.93 3.66 1.29
C LEU A 172 -15.65 2.36 0.91
N ALA A 173 -15.02 1.22 1.06
CA ALA A 173 -15.63 -0.09 0.86
C ALA A 173 -16.80 -0.30 1.84
N GLY A 174 -16.60 0.02 3.12
CA GLY A 174 -17.69 -0.04 4.11
C GLY A 174 -18.82 0.95 3.84
N GLU A 175 -18.51 2.17 3.41
CA GLU A 175 -19.53 3.15 3.02
C GLU A 175 -20.30 2.74 1.76
N LEU A 176 -19.61 2.22 0.74
CA LEU A 176 -20.25 1.66 -0.46
C LEU A 176 -21.17 0.49 -0.10
N PHE A 177 -20.71 -0.38 0.82
CA PHE A 177 -21.52 -1.50 1.30
C PHE A 177 -22.80 -1.01 1.98
N LYS A 178 -22.70 -0.01 2.87
CA LYS A 178 -23.86 0.61 3.52
C LYS A 178 -24.84 1.18 2.50
N GLN A 179 -24.34 1.90 1.49
CA GLN A 179 -25.17 2.49 0.44
C GLN A 179 -25.91 1.44 -0.39
N GLN A 180 -25.21 0.41 -0.87
CA GLN A 180 -25.81 -0.62 -1.72
C GLN A 180 -26.74 -1.56 -0.94
N THR A 181 -26.41 -1.85 0.31
CA THR A 181 -27.24 -2.77 1.11
C THR A 181 -28.35 -2.05 1.86
N GLY A 182 -28.26 -0.73 2.11
CA GLY A 182 -29.17 0.00 2.99
C GLY A 182 -29.01 -0.39 4.47
N THR A 183 -27.82 -0.86 4.85
CA THR A 183 -27.49 -1.18 6.26
C THR A 183 -26.91 0.03 6.97
N PHE A 184 -27.06 0.07 8.30
CA PHE A 184 -26.37 1.04 9.15
C PHE A 184 -25.45 0.31 10.13
N ILE A 185 -24.15 0.33 9.82
CA ILE A 185 -23.06 -0.20 10.65
C ILE A 185 -22.08 0.92 10.99
N THR A 186 -21.67 1.01 12.26
CA THR A 186 -20.85 2.13 12.76
C THR A 186 -19.38 1.97 12.37
N HIS A 187 -18.78 3.02 11.79
CA HIS A 187 -17.37 3.02 11.41
C HIS A 187 -16.43 3.19 12.60
N ILE A 188 -15.44 2.31 12.73
CA ILE A 188 -14.36 2.36 13.72
C ILE A 188 -13.01 2.52 12.97
N PRO A 189 -12.42 3.72 12.94
CA PRO A 189 -11.15 3.94 12.26
C PRO A 189 -9.96 3.47 13.09
N TYR A 190 -9.07 2.68 12.47
CA TYR A 190 -7.78 2.29 13.04
C TYR A 190 -6.64 3.06 12.36
N ARG A 191 -5.42 2.90 12.86
CA ARG A 191 -4.20 3.43 12.23
C ARG A 191 -3.68 2.58 11.05
N GLY A 192 -4.34 1.45 10.76
CA GLY A 192 -3.99 0.55 9.67
C GLY A 192 -4.68 -0.81 9.80
N ALA A 193 -4.57 -1.64 8.75
CA ALA A 193 -5.22 -2.95 8.70
C ALA A 193 -4.68 -3.95 9.75
N GLY A 194 -3.41 -3.85 10.16
CA GLY A 194 -2.82 -4.73 11.19
C GLY A 194 -3.57 -4.66 12.53
N PRO A 195 -3.61 -3.48 13.19
CA PRO A 195 -4.39 -3.29 14.42
C PRO A 195 -5.90 -3.60 14.26
N MET A 196 -6.49 -3.22 13.12
CA MET A 196 -7.89 -3.52 12.80
C MET A 196 -8.17 -5.03 12.79
N LEU A 197 -7.32 -5.82 12.13
CA LEU A 197 -7.47 -7.28 12.08
C LEU A 197 -7.27 -7.93 13.45
N GLN A 198 -6.37 -7.40 14.28
CA GLN A 198 -6.22 -7.88 15.65
C GLN A 198 -7.53 -7.74 16.43
N ASP A 199 -8.18 -6.58 16.32
CA ASP A 199 -9.47 -6.34 16.98
C ASP A 199 -10.62 -7.15 16.38
N LEU A 200 -10.62 -7.37 15.07
CA LEU A 200 -11.57 -8.31 14.46
C LEU A 200 -11.38 -9.72 15.03
N ILE A 201 -10.15 -10.23 15.09
CA ILE A 201 -9.84 -11.58 15.59
C ILE A 201 -10.20 -11.73 17.08
N SER A 202 -9.97 -10.69 17.88
CA SER A 202 -10.37 -10.65 19.29
C SER A 202 -11.87 -10.44 19.49
N GLY A 203 -12.58 -10.03 18.44
CA GLY A 203 -14.01 -9.80 18.47
C GLY A 203 -14.38 -8.46 19.11
N ASN A 204 -13.52 -7.45 19.03
CA ASN A 204 -13.84 -6.06 19.42
C ASN A 204 -14.61 -5.33 18.30
N VAL A 205 -14.36 -5.73 17.05
CA VAL A 205 -15.06 -5.26 15.85
C VAL A 205 -15.84 -6.40 15.20
N ASP A 206 -17.01 -6.11 14.66
CA ASP A 206 -17.90 -7.15 14.13
C ASP A 206 -17.53 -7.59 12.71
N VAL A 207 -17.27 -6.61 11.82
CA VAL A 207 -16.94 -6.85 10.41
C VAL A 207 -15.78 -5.95 9.95
N CYS A 208 -15.00 -6.39 8.98
CA CYS A 208 -14.05 -5.53 8.26
C CYS A 208 -14.20 -5.71 6.76
N PHE A 209 -13.94 -4.62 6.04
CA PHE A 209 -13.78 -4.60 4.58
C PHE A 209 -12.29 -4.47 4.31
N ASP A 210 -11.62 -5.59 4.08
CA ASP A 210 -10.16 -5.68 4.01
C ASP A 210 -9.67 -6.26 2.67
N GLY A 211 -8.39 -6.18 2.38
CA GLY A 211 -7.79 -6.87 1.23
C GLY A 211 -7.42 -8.32 1.56
N LEU A 212 -7.52 -9.22 0.58
CA LEU A 212 -7.03 -10.60 0.73
C LEU A 212 -5.53 -10.70 1.06
N GLY A 213 -4.74 -9.67 0.74
CA GLY A 213 -3.31 -9.62 1.09
C GLY A 213 -3.06 -9.80 2.59
N SER A 214 -3.85 -9.14 3.44
CA SER A 214 -3.76 -9.28 4.91
C SER A 214 -4.71 -10.34 5.46
N SER A 215 -5.92 -10.48 4.91
CA SER A 215 -6.93 -11.38 5.48
C SER A 215 -6.73 -12.86 5.14
N SER A 216 -6.05 -13.20 4.03
CA SER A 216 -6.01 -14.58 3.50
C SER A 216 -5.51 -15.63 4.49
N ALA A 217 -4.40 -15.37 5.20
CA ALA A 217 -3.84 -16.30 6.18
C ALA A 217 -4.76 -16.49 7.41
N HIS A 218 -5.52 -15.45 7.78
CA HIS A 218 -6.47 -15.51 8.88
C HIS A 218 -7.74 -16.29 8.51
N ILE A 219 -8.22 -16.14 7.27
CA ILE A 219 -9.33 -16.91 6.72
C ILE A 219 -8.96 -18.40 6.65
N LYS A 220 -7.80 -18.74 6.06
CA LYS A 220 -7.33 -20.13 5.98
C LYS A 220 -7.13 -20.78 7.35
N GLY A 221 -6.70 -20.00 8.34
CA GLY A 221 -6.56 -20.45 9.72
C GLY A 221 -7.85 -20.45 10.54
N GLY A 222 -9.01 -20.09 9.97
CA GLY A 222 -10.30 -20.06 10.65
C GLY A 222 -10.44 -19.01 11.76
N ARG A 223 -9.48 -18.08 11.88
CA ARG A 223 -9.50 -17.00 12.90
C ARG A 223 -10.53 -15.93 12.58
N ILE A 224 -10.78 -15.72 11.30
CA ILE A 224 -11.86 -14.88 10.76
C ILE A 224 -12.54 -15.66 9.63
N LYS A 225 -13.78 -15.28 9.31
CA LYS A 225 -14.55 -15.89 8.23
C LYS A 225 -14.84 -14.87 7.14
N ALA A 226 -14.61 -15.24 5.88
CA ALA A 226 -15.01 -14.43 4.74
C ALA A 226 -16.48 -14.68 4.38
N LEU A 227 -17.23 -13.60 4.16
CA LEU A 227 -18.63 -13.63 3.73
C LEU A 227 -18.79 -13.42 2.22
N MET A 228 -17.91 -12.62 1.62
CA MET A 228 -17.83 -12.39 0.18
C MET A 228 -16.46 -11.82 -0.21
N VAL A 229 -16.09 -11.97 -1.48
CA VAL A 229 -15.01 -11.20 -2.12
C VAL A 229 -15.60 -10.19 -3.10
N SER A 230 -14.94 -9.05 -3.30
CA SER A 230 -15.35 -8.06 -4.29
C SER A 230 -15.13 -8.56 -5.72
N GLY A 231 -15.86 -7.97 -6.67
CA GLY A 231 -15.77 -8.29 -8.09
C GLY A 231 -16.77 -9.34 -8.57
N SER A 232 -16.71 -9.64 -9.86
CA SER A 232 -17.69 -10.48 -10.57
C SER A 232 -17.38 -11.98 -10.57
N LYS A 233 -16.23 -12.39 -10.07
CA LYS A 233 -15.80 -13.80 -10.04
C LYS A 233 -15.21 -14.14 -8.68
N ARG A 234 -15.40 -15.40 -8.26
CA ARG A 234 -14.75 -15.91 -7.05
C ARG A 234 -13.24 -15.85 -7.17
N ASN A 235 -12.57 -15.66 -6.05
CA ASN A 235 -11.11 -15.72 -6.03
C ASN A 235 -10.66 -17.18 -6.07
N PRO A 236 -9.78 -17.60 -7.00
CA PRO A 236 -9.30 -18.98 -7.09
C PRO A 236 -8.65 -19.51 -5.81
N ALA A 237 -8.07 -18.65 -4.97
CA ALA A 237 -7.49 -19.04 -3.69
C ALA A 237 -8.54 -19.28 -2.58
N PHE A 238 -9.80 -18.88 -2.81
CA PHE A 238 -10.94 -19.02 -1.90
C PHE A 238 -12.21 -19.39 -2.69
N PRO A 239 -12.24 -20.57 -3.34
CA PRO A 239 -13.33 -20.95 -4.26
C PRO A 239 -14.69 -21.11 -3.55
N ASP A 240 -14.70 -21.32 -2.23
CA ASP A 240 -15.92 -21.46 -1.43
C ASP A 240 -16.52 -20.11 -0.99
N VAL A 241 -15.77 -19.01 -1.17
CA VAL A 241 -16.25 -17.66 -0.82
C VAL A 241 -16.93 -17.06 -2.05
N PRO A 242 -18.22 -16.67 -1.96
CA PRO A 242 -18.92 -16.12 -3.12
C PRO A 242 -18.37 -14.74 -3.50
N CYS A 243 -18.48 -14.39 -4.78
CA CYS A 243 -18.18 -13.04 -5.24
C CYS A 243 -19.37 -12.10 -5.04
N ALA A 244 -19.13 -10.80 -5.23
CA ALA A 244 -20.14 -9.77 -5.05
C ALA A 244 -21.36 -9.95 -5.96
N ALA A 245 -21.15 -10.37 -7.21
CA ALA A 245 -22.23 -10.65 -8.15
C ALA A 245 -23.13 -11.80 -7.68
N GLU A 246 -22.57 -12.86 -7.09
CA GLU A 246 -23.33 -14.02 -6.60
C GLU A 246 -24.20 -13.71 -5.38
N VAL A 247 -23.87 -12.66 -4.64
CA VAL A 247 -24.58 -12.23 -3.42
C VAL A 247 -25.48 -11.01 -3.64
N GLY A 248 -25.69 -10.62 -4.90
CA GLY A 248 -26.60 -9.53 -5.26
C GLY A 248 -26.01 -8.13 -5.14
N LEU A 249 -24.68 -8.00 -5.18
CA LEU A 249 -23.94 -6.74 -5.17
C LEU A 249 -23.03 -6.62 -6.41
N PRO A 250 -23.58 -6.65 -7.64
CA PRO A 250 -22.77 -6.71 -8.86
C PRO A 250 -21.84 -5.51 -9.07
N ASP A 251 -22.18 -4.35 -8.50
CA ASP A 251 -21.38 -3.11 -8.60
C ASP A 251 -20.35 -2.97 -7.46
N TYR A 252 -20.23 -3.96 -6.57
CA TYR A 252 -19.22 -3.96 -5.51
C TYR A 252 -17.93 -4.63 -6.00
N THR A 253 -17.12 -3.87 -6.73
CA THR A 253 -15.88 -4.34 -7.39
C THR A 253 -14.63 -4.12 -6.57
#